data_AF-A0A9E0M006-F1
#
_entry.id   AF-A0A9E0M006-F1
#
_cell.length_a   1.000
_cell.length_b   1.000
_cell.length_c   1.000
_cell.angle_alpha   90.00
_cell.angle_beta   90.00
_cell.angle_gamma   90.00
#
_symmetry.space_group_name_H-M   'P 1'
#
loop_
_entity.id
_entity.type
_entity.pdbx_description
1 polymer ?
#
loop_
_entity_poly.entity_id
_entity_poly.type
_entity_poly.pdbx_seq_one_letter_code
_entity_poly.pdbx_strand_id
1 'polypeptide(L)'
;MSASAGSPGGAARSLRSLRDLYDQAVELPAEERERFVAALESAGSSHCAQLRRLLAAADPSAESPLDDDPWARVEEEEGPEPVPERIGPYRILSE
;
A
#
# COMPACT_ATOMS: atom_id res chain seq x y z
N MET A 1 1.61 -43.24 -42.70
CA MET A 1 2.15 -43.20 -41.33
C MET A 1 1.96 -41.77 -40.80
N SER A 2 1.34 -41.70 -39.62
CA SER A 2 0.95 -40.58 -38.75
C SER A 2 1.17 -39.13 -39.17
N ALA A 3 0.05 -38.40 -39.26
CA ALA A 3 -0.04 -36.97 -39.05
C ALA A 3 0.18 -36.64 -37.56
N SER A 4 1.00 -35.64 -37.26
CA SER A 4 1.09 -35.05 -35.92
C SER A 4 0.53 -33.64 -35.98
N ALA A 5 -0.79 -33.54 -35.79
CA ALA A 5 -1.47 -32.29 -35.49
C ALA A 5 -1.14 -31.92 -34.04
N GLY A 6 -0.24 -30.95 -33.86
CA GLY A 6 -0.01 -30.30 -32.57
C GLY A 6 -1.25 -29.50 -32.21
N SER A 7 -2.04 -30.05 -31.29
CA SER A 7 -3.28 -29.48 -30.78
C SER A 7 -3.02 -28.11 -30.10
N PRO A 8 -3.71 -27.01 -30.49
CA PRO A 8 -3.67 -25.73 -29.78
C PRO A 8 -4.53 -25.81 -28.51
N GLY A 9 -4.11 -26.66 -27.57
CA GLY A 9 -4.77 -26.82 -26.27
C GLY A 9 -4.26 -25.77 -25.29
N GLY A 10 -4.98 -24.66 -25.12
CA GLY A 10 -4.70 -23.74 -24.01
C GLY A 10 -5.35 -22.35 -24.02
N ALA A 11 -6.23 -22.03 -24.97
CA ALA A 11 -6.94 -20.74 -25.04
C ALA A 11 -8.24 -20.68 -24.19
N ALA A 12 -8.42 -21.55 -23.20
CA ALA A 12 -9.68 -21.62 -22.44
C ALA A 12 -9.41 -21.60 -20.93
N ARG A 13 -9.89 -20.51 -20.27
CA ARG A 13 -9.74 -20.15 -18.85
C ARG A 13 -8.37 -19.61 -18.44
N SER A 14 -7.99 -18.48 -19.02
CA SER A 14 -7.14 -17.51 -18.34
C SER A 14 -7.84 -17.08 -17.05
N LEU A 15 -7.56 -17.77 -15.94
CA LEU A 15 -7.58 -17.14 -14.63
C LEU A 15 -6.57 -16.01 -14.74
N ARG A 16 -7.00 -14.81 -15.16
CA ARG A 16 -6.11 -13.64 -15.15
C ARG A 16 -5.61 -13.54 -13.73
N SER A 17 -4.31 -13.72 -13.55
CA SER A 17 -3.74 -13.66 -12.22
C SER A 17 -3.96 -12.24 -11.70
N LEU A 18 -4.04 -12.07 -10.37
CA LEU A 18 -4.15 -10.73 -9.79
C LEU A 18 -3.02 -9.81 -10.28
N ARG A 19 -1.84 -10.38 -10.56
CA ARG A 19 -0.71 -9.67 -11.15
C ARG A 19 -1.03 -9.11 -12.54
N ASP A 20 -1.55 -9.93 -13.45
CA ASP A 20 -1.88 -9.47 -14.82
C ASP A 20 -2.96 -8.38 -14.80
N LEU A 21 -3.92 -8.48 -13.88
CA LEU A 21 -4.96 -7.46 -13.68
C LEU A 21 -4.38 -6.16 -13.14
N TYR A 22 -3.38 -6.23 -12.26
CA TYR A 22 -2.70 -5.08 -11.70
C TYR A 22 -1.81 -4.39 -12.75
N ASP A 23 -1.00 -5.15 -13.46
CA ASP A 23 -0.11 -4.63 -14.51
C ASP A 23 -0.94 -3.89 -15.58
N GLN A 24 -2.07 -4.47 -16.00
CA GLN A 24 -3.00 -3.81 -16.91
C GLN A 24 -3.64 -2.54 -16.33
N ALA A 25 -3.99 -2.53 -15.04
CA ALA A 25 -4.66 -1.40 -14.41
C ALA A 25 -3.72 -0.19 -14.18
N VAL A 26 -2.43 -0.43 -13.94
CA VAL A 26 -1.42 0.62 -13.72
C VAL A 26 -1.12 1.40 -15.01
N GLU A 27 -1.17 0.73 -16.17
CA GLU A 27 -0.97 1.37 -17.48
C GLU A 27 -2.15 2.27 -17.90
N LEU A 28 -3.31 2.14 -17.25
CA LEU A 28 -4.50 2.91 -17.58
C LEU A 28 -4.53 4.29 -16.86
N PRO A 29 -5.05 5.33 -17.54
CA PRO A 29 -5.43 6.58 -16.89
C PRO A 29 -6.41 6.36 -15.74
N ALA A 30 -6.43 7.25 -14.74
CA ALA A 30 -7.24 7.10 -13.53
C ALA A 30 -8.72 6.83 -13.82
N GLU A 31 -9.33 7.60 -14.73
CA GLU A 31 -10.74 7.44 -15.11
C GLU A 31 -11.04 6.08 -15.77
N GLU A 32 -10.10 5.57 -16.58
CA GLU A 32 -10.26 4.28 -17.26
C GLU A 32 -10.02 3.11 -16.32
N ARG A 33 -9.12 3.30 -15.36
CA ARG A 33 -8.84 2.34 -14.28
C ARG A 33 -10.05 2.12 -13.39
N GLU A 34 -10.78 3.17 -13.03
CA GLU A 34 -12.03 3.04 -12.26
C GLU A 34 -13.08 2.23 -13.02
N ARG A 35 -13.27 2.51 -14.32
CA ARG A 35 -14.19 1.74 -15.17
C ARG A 35 -13.77 0.29 -15.30
N PHE A 36 -12.47 0.02 -15.43
CA PHE A 36 -11.91 -1.32 -15.49
C PHE A 36 -12.18 -2.12 -14.21
N VAL A 37 -11.96 -1.52 -13.04
CA VAL A 37 -12.22 -2.15 -11.74
C VAL A 37 -13.72 -2.38 -11.54
N ALA A 38 -14.58 -1.42 -11.92
CA ALA A 38 -16.03 -1.56 -11.85
C ALA A 38 -16.54 -2.70 -12.75
N ALA A 39 -15.98 -2.85 -13.95
CA ALA A 39 -16.30 -3.97 -14.84
C ALA A 39 -15.92 -5.32 -14.19
N LEU A 40 -14.75 -5.43 -13.56
CA LEU A 40 -14.32 -6.64 -12.84
C LEU A 40 -15.21 -6.97 -11.64
N GLU A 41 -15.70 -5.97 -10.94
CA GLU A 41 -16.64 -6.14 -9.82
C GLU A 41 -17.98 -6.68 -10.29
N SER A 42 -18.55 -6.09 -11.36
CA SER A 42 -19.80 -6.56 -11.96
C SER A 42 -19.70 -7.99 -12.51
N ALA A 43 -18.51 -8.41 -12.93
CA ALA A 43 -18.23 -9.78 -13.36
C ALA A 43 -18.03 -10.77 -12.19
N GLY A 44 -18.11 -10.31 -10.94
CA GLY A 44 -17.98 -11.14 -9.74
C GLY A 44 -16.55 -11.61 -9.46
N SER A 45 -15.53 -10.86 -9.89
CA SER A 45 -14.14 -11.23 -9.66
C SER A 45 -13.76 -11.17 -8.18
N SER A 46 -13.35 -12.30 -7.60
CA SER A 46 -12.84 -12.39 -6.22
C SER A 46 -11.59 -11.54 -5.98
N HIS A 47 -10.88 -11.16 -7.04
CA HIS A 47 -9.65 -10.38 -6.97
C HIS A 47 -9.88 -8.86 -6.91
N CYS A 48 -11.12 -8.38 -7.07
CA CYS A 48 -11.41 -6.95 -7.18
C CYS A 48 -11.02 -6.17 -5.90
N ALA A 49 -11.32 -6.72 -4.72
CA ALA A 49 -10.95 -6.09 -3.45
C ALA A 49 -9.42 -6.02 -3.24
N GLN A 50 -8.69 -7.06 -3.64
CA GLN A 50 -7.23 -7.09 -3.55
C GLN A 50 -6.59 -6.12 -4.56
N LEU A 51 -7.12 -6.06 -5.78
CA LEU A 51 -6.68 -5.13 -6.81
C LEU A 51 -6.85 -3.66 -6.37
N ARG A 52 -8.01 -3.30 -5.78
CA ARG A 52 -8.23 -1.96 -5.23
C ARG A 52 -7.21 -1.57 -4.17
N ARG A 53 -6.88 -2.48 -3.24
CA ARG A 53 -5.85 -2.23 -2.21
C ARG A 53 -4.48 -1.99 -2.83
N LEU A 54 -4.10 -2.79 -3.83
CA LEU A 54 -2.81 -2.63 -4.51
C LEU A 54 -2.74 -1.30 -5.26
N LEU A 55 -3.80 -0.94 -5.99
CA LEU A 55 -3.85 0.33 -6.71
C LEU A 55 -3.82 1.54 -5.78
N ALA A 56 -4.48 1.47 -4.62
CA ALA A 56 -4.45 2.53 -3.61
C ALA A 56 -3.05 2.66 -2.97
N ALA A 57 -2.34 1.55 -2.74
CA ALA A 57 -0.98 1.58 -2.21
C ALA A 57 0.07 2.07 -3.22
N ALA A 58 -0.23 1.98 -4.51
CA ALA A 58 0.65 2.43 -5.59
C ALA A 58 0.41 3.88 -6.02
N ASP A 59 -0.62 4.54 -5.47
CA ASP A 59 -0.92 5.93 -5.79
C ASP A 59 0.10 6.86 -5.13
N PRO A 60 0.97 7.54 -5.90
CA PRO A 60 1.99 8.45 -5.35
C PRO A 60 1.37 9.71 -4.73
N SER A 61 0.08 9.97 -4.94
CA SER A 61 -0.64 11.08 -4.31
C SER A 61 -1.25 10.70 -2.95
N ALA A 62 -1.25 9.42 -2.58
CA ALA A 62 -1.55 9.02 -1.23
C ALA A 62 -0.37 9.47 -0.34
N GLU A 63 -0.61 10.43 0.56
CA GLU A 63 0.38 10.89 1.52
C GLU A 63 0.97 9.68 2.24
N SER A 64 2.24 9.37 1.95
CA SER A 64 2.92 8.32 2.66
C SER A 64 3.19 8.84 4.07
N PRO A 65 2.89 8.07 5.13
CA PRO A 65 3.30 8.44 6.47
C PRO A 65 4.84 8.49 6.64
N LEU A 66 5.59 8.04 5.62
CA LEU A 66 7.05 8.18 5.55
C LEU A 66 7.52 9.47 4.86
N ASP A 67 6.62 10.18 4.16
CA ASP A 67 6.91 11.46 3.53
C ASP A 67 6.77 12.64 4.52
N ASP A 68 6.05 12.42 5.63
CA ASP A 68 6.04 13.31 6.79
C ASP A 68 7.42 13.29 7.48
N ASP A 69 7.97 14.47 7.82
CA ASP A 69 9.13 14.56 8.70
C ASP A 69 8.75 13.97 10.07
N PRO A 70 9.37 12.85 10.50
CA PRO A 70 9.03 12.21 11.78
C PRO A 70 9.29 13.13 12.98
N TRP A 71 10.12 14.16 12.82
CA TRP A 71 10.47 15.12 13.86
C TRP A 71 9.57 16.36 13.86
N ALA A 72 8.78 16.60 12.81
CA ALA A 72 7.88 17.76 12.74
C ALA A 72 6.67 17.67 13.69
N ARG A 73 6.36 16.48 14.21
CA ARG A 73 5.31 16.26 15.24
C ARG A 73 5.81 16.28 16.67
N VAL A 74 7.11 16.48 16.90
CA VAL A 74 7.62 16.75 18.24
C VAL A 74 7.33 18.22 18.53
N GLU A 75 6.10 18.50 18.95
CA GLU A 75 5.79 19.76 19.61
C GLU A 75 6.83 19.98 20.72
N GLU A 76 7.41 21.18 20.73
CA GLU A 76 8.46 21.62 21.65
C GLU A 76 8.25 21.02 23.04
N GLU A 77 9.10 20.06 23.41
CA GLU A 77 9.12 19.53 24.76
C GLU A 77 9.29 20.73 25.70
N GLU A 78 8.30 20.90 26.57
CA GLU A 78 8.29 21.81 27.70
C GLU A 78 9.71 21.81 28.30
N GLY A 79 10.32 23.00 28.38
CA GLY A 79 11.74 23.14 28.71
C GLY A 79 12.14 22.28 29.92
N PRO A 80 13.43 21.90 30.02
CA PRO A 80 13.88 20.82 30.88
C PRO A 80 13.23 20.89 32.26
N GLU A 81 12.58 19.80 32.68
CA GLU A 81 11.97 19.71 34.00
C GLU A 81 12.98 20.19 35.07
N PRO A 82 12.54 21.01 36.04
CA PRO A 82 13.44 21.50 37.07
C PRO A 82 14.04 20.32 37.82
N VAL A 83 15.37 20.32 37.94
CA VAL A 83 16.09 19.27 38.65
C VAL A 83 15.54 19.17 40.08
N PRO A 84 15.04 18.00 40.51
CA PRO A 84 14.44 17.86 41.83
C PRO A 84 15.50 18.04 42.92
N GLU A 85 15.16 18.73 44.00
CA GLU A 85 16.11 18.98 45.10
C GLU A 85 16.57 17.68 45.82
N ARG A 86 15.85 16.57 45.63
CA ARG A 86 16.08 15.29 46.32
C ARG A 86 15.76 14.09 45.43
N ILE A 87 16.56 13.03 45.61
CA ILE A 87 16.30 11.69 45.07
C ILE A 87 16.34 10.72 46.25
N GLY A 88 15.16 10.31 46.73
CA GLY A 88 15.03 9.47 47.93
C GLY A 88 15.59 10.16 49.20
N PRO A 89 16.47 9.49 49.98
CA PRO A 89 17.04 10.08 51.19
C PRO A 89 18.15 11.11 50.90
N TYR A 90 18.60 11.23 49.65
CA TYR A 90 19.72 12.08 49.27
C TYR A 90 19.28 13.45 48.74
N ARG A 91 20.08 14.49 49.02
CA ARG A 91 19.88 15.88 48.56
C ARG A 91 20.86 16.22 47.45
N ILE A 92 20.38 16.87 46.39
CA ILE A 92 21.23 17.39 45.31
C ILE A 92 21.82 18.73 45.75
N LEU A 93 23.14 18.88 45.61
CA LEU A 93 23.85 20.12 45.89
C LEU A 93 24.07 20.85 44.57
N SER A 94 23.59 22.09 44.49
CA SER A 94 23.87 23.01 43.38
C SER A 94 25.02 23.93 43.80
N GLU A 95 25.98 24.17 42.91
CA GLU A 95 27.08 25.13 43.12
C GLU A 95 26.61 26.59 43.04
#